data_AF-A0A7G2CUE0-F1
#
_entry.id   AF-A0A7G2CUE0-F1
#
_cell.length_a   1.000
_cell.length_b   1.000
_cell.length_c   1.000
_cell.angle_alpha   90.00
_cell.angle_beta   90.00
_cell.angle_gamma   90.00
#
_symmetry.space_group_name_H-M   'P 1'
#
loop_
_entity.id
_entity.type
_entity.pdbx_description
1 polymer ?
#
loop_
_entity_poly.entity_id
_entity_poly.type
_entity_poly.pdbx_seq_one_letter_code
_entity_poly.pdbx_strand_id
1 'polypeptide(L)'
;MIRFLSSFSNCHLFGSIFEEYVVAEVLELSVKAATQSGKKVRRLTPRTLTLAVRHDDDLSKLLQNVTISKGGVVPTVSKAVAKKHKKSSKRAKKSTPSA
;
A
#
# COMPACT_ATOMS: atom_id res chain seq x y z
N MET A 1 -16.76 -46.62 -17.88
CA MET A 1 -16.90 -45.23 -18.38
C MET A 1 -17.51 -44.25 -17.35
N ILE A 2 -17.48 -44.52 -16.03
CA ILE A 2 -18.15 -43.67 -15.01
C ILE A 2 -17.19 -43.17 -13.90
N ARG A 3 -15.89 -43.48 -13.96
CA ARG A 3 -14.90 -43.09 -12.92
C ARG A 3 -14.09 -41.82 -13.21
N PHE A 4 -14.53 -40.96 -14.13
CA PHE A 4 -13.83 -39.70 -14.47
C PHE A 4 -14.52 -38.45 -13.90
N LEU A 5 -15.72 -38.59 -13.32
CA LEU A 5 -16.53 -37.45 -12.84
C LEU A 5 -16.34 -37.14 -11.33
N SER A 6 -15.72 -38.03 -10.55
CA SER A 6 -15.59 -37.85 -9.10
C SER A 6 -14.33 -37.10 -8.65
N SER A 7 -13.41 -36.78 -9.56
CA SER A 7 -12.14 -36.10 -9.22
C SER A 7 -12.23 -34.57 -9.25
N PHE A 8 -13.30 -34.00 -9.83
CA PHE A 8 -13.50 -32.55 -9.96
C PHE A 8 -14.16 -31.87 -8.75
N SER A 9 -14.65 -32.62 -7.76
CA SER A 9 -15.44 -32.01 -6.68
C SER A 9 -14.61 -31.27 -5.63
N ASN A 10 -13.31 -31.60 -5.50
CA ASN A 10 -12.45 -31.01 -4.46
C ASN A 10 -11.46 -29.95 -4.99
N CYS A 11 -11.22 -29.87 -6.30
CA CYS A 11 -10.30 -28.87 -6.86
C CYS A 11 -10.81 -27.43 -6.66
N HIS A 12 -12.14 -27.26 -6.55
CA HIS A 12 -12.75 -25.96 -6.27
C HIS A 12 -12.48 -25.47 -4.83
N LEU A 13 -12.42 -26.39 -3.86
CA LEU A 13 -12.12 -26.05 -2.46
C LEU A 13 -10.70 -25.47 -2.30
N PHE A 14 -9.72 -26.04 -3.00
CA PHE A 14 -8.34 -25.53 -2.94
C PHE A 14 -8.19 -24.11 -3.52
N GLY A 15 -8.87 -23.81 -4.63
CA GLY A 15 -8.86 -22.47 -5.22
C GLY A 15 -9.53 -21.43 -4.32
N SER A 16 -10.72 -21.76 -3.80
CA SER A 16 -11.49 -20.85 -2.93
C SER A 16 -10.75 -20.50 -1.63
N ILE A 17 -10.10 -21.48 -1.00
CA ILE A 17 -9.37 -21.27 0.27
C ILE A 17 -8.18 -20.33 0.05
N PHE A 18 -7.45 -20.48 -1.06
CA PHE A 18 -6.32 -19.62 -1.38
C PHE A 18 -6.75 -18.17 -1.64
N GLU A 19 -7.82 -17.97 -2.42
CA GLU A 19 -8.36 -16.64 -2.69
C GLU A 19 -8.84 -15.96 -1.40
N GLU A 20 -9.56 -16.68 -0.53
CA GLU A 20 -10.00 -16.16 0.77
C GLU A 20 -8.82 -15.77 1.66
N TYR A 21 -7.78 -16.60 1.71
CA TYR A 21 -6.58 -16.31 2.49
C TYR A 21 -5.89 -15.02 2.03
N VAL A 22 -5.67 -14.88 0.72
CA VAL A 22 -5.00 -13.70 0.15
C VAL A 22 -5.86 -12.43 0.35
N VAL A 23 -7.18 -12.53 0.17
CA VAL A 23 -8.10 -11.40 0.39
C VAL A 23 -8.11 -10.99 1.86
N ALA A 24 -8.13 -11.94 2.80
CA ALA A 24 -8.08 -11.65 4.23
C ALA A 24 -6.80 -10.91 4.63
N GLU A 25 -5.64 -11.37 4.16
CA GLU A 25 -4.34 -10.74 4.44
C GLU A 25 -4.28 -9.29 3.92
N VAL A 26 -4.70 -9.07 2.66
CA VAL A 26 -4.74 -7.72 2.08
C VAL A 26 -5.69 -6.80 2.85
N LEU A 27 -6.82 -7.32 3.34
CA LEU A 27 -7.80 -6.56 4.09
C LEU A 27 -7.29 -6.15 5.47
N GLU A 28 -6.62 -7.07 6.18
CA GLU A 28 -6.01 -6.81 7.50
C GLU A 28 -4.96 -5.70 7.41
N LEU A 29 -4.03 -5.82 6.46
CA LEU A 29 -2.99 -4.81 6.23
C LEU A 29 -3.59 -3.46 5.81
N SER A 30 -4.64 -3.47 4.99
CA SER A 30 -5.35 -2.26 4.56
C SER A 30 -6.02 -1.53 5.70
N VAL A 31 -6.61 -2.25 6.67
CA VAL A 31 -7.22 -1.66 7.87
C VAL A 31 -6.15 -1.08 8.80
N LYS A 32 -5.04 -1.79 8.97
CA LYS A 32 -3.88 -1.29 9.74
C LYS A 32 -3.32 0.00 9.14
N ALA A 33 -3.12 0.05 7.82
CA ALA A 33 -2.69 1.27 7.13
C ALA A 33 -3.72 2.40 7.20
N ALA A 34 -5.02 2.08 7.13
CA ALA A 34 -6.10 3.07 7.24
C ALA A 34 -6.15 3.73 8.63
N THR A 35 -6.00 2.95 9.70
CA THR A 35 -5.98 3.46 11.08
C THR A 35 -4.73 4.29 11.36
N GLN A 36 -3.58 3.91 10.80
CA GLN A 36 -2.33 4.67 10.92
C GLN A 36 -2.36 6.04 10.24
N SER A 37 -3.23 6.26 9.25
CA SER A 37 -3.33 7.53 8.52
C SER A 37 -3.84 8.72 9.35
N GLY A 38 -4.17 8.51 10.64
CA GLY A 38 -4.61 9.53 11.58
C GLY A 38 -6.05 10.04 11.35
N LYS A 39 -6.70 9.57 10.28
CA LYS A 39 -8.11 9.85 9.99
C LYS A 39 -8.95 8.64 10.41
N LYS A 40 -10.09 8.87 11.09
CA LYS A 40 -11.09 7.82 11.31
C LYS A 40 -11.75 7.49 9.96
N VAL A 41 -11.28 6.42 9.34
CA VAL A 41 -11.77 5.96 8.04
C VAL A 41 -12.82 4.87 8.25
N ARG A 42 -14.09 5.15 7.89
CA ARG A 42 -15.20 4.18 7.94
C ARG A 42 -15.29 3.30 6.69
N ARG A 43 -14.52 3.61 5.64
CA ARG A 43 -14.53 2.93 4.34
C ARG A 43 -13.13 2.87 3.75
N LEU A 44 -12.66 1.69 3.36
CA LEU A 44 -11.36 1.55 2.70
C LEU A 44 -11.31 2.37 1.40
N THR A 45 -10.22 3.10 1.21
CA THR A 45 -9.98 3.90 -0.01
C THR A 45 -8.90 3.24 -0.86
N PRO A 46 -8.84 3.50 -2.18
CA PRO A 46 -7.77 2.98 -3.02
C PRO A 46 -6.37 3.41 -2.54
N ARG A 47 -6.29 4.58 -1.88
CA ARG A 47 -5.06 5.09 -1.29
C ARG A 47 -4.56 4.23 -0.13
N THR A 48 -5.42 3.84 0.79
CA THR A 48 -5.03 2.99 1.95
C THR A 48 -4.64 1.59 1.49
N LEU A 49 -5.32 1.05 0.47
CA LEU A 49 -4.94 -0.20 -0.19
C LEU A 49 -3.54 -0.12 -0.80
N THR A 50 -3.25 0.95 -1.54
CA THR A 50 -1.95 1.11 -2.18
C THR A 50 -0.82 1.28 -1.18
N LEU A 51 -1.07 1.96 -0.06
CA LEU A 51 -0.11 2.05 1.02
C LEU A 51 0.16 0.67 1.63
N ALA A 52 -0.88 -0.08 1.99
CA ALA A 52 -0.73 -1.42 2.56
C ALA A 52 0.06 -2.36 1.64
N VAL A 53 -0.34 -2.46 0.37
CA VAL A 53 0.32 -3.34 -0.62
C VAL A 53 1.77 -2.96 -0.87
N ARG A 54 2.10 -1.66 -0.88
CA ARG A 54 3.47 -1.19 -1.16
C ARG A 54 4.36 -1.13 0.07
N HIS A 55 3.80 -1.26 1.27
CA HIS A 55 4.54 -1.39 2.52
C HIS A 55 4.84 -2.85 2.89
N ASP A 56 4.18 -3.80 2.25
CA ASP A 56 4.41 -5.22 2.42
C ASP A 56 5.32 -5.78 1.30
N ASP A 57 6.35 -6.54 1.67
CA ASP A 57 7.37 -7.00 0.73
C ASP A 57 6.86 -8.09 -0.22
N ASP A 58 5.93 -8.93 0.23
CA ASP A 58 5.44 -10.07 -0.55
C ASP A 58 4.32 -9.64 -1.49
N LEU A 59 3.38 -8.82 -1.00
CA LEU A 59 2.34 -8.22 -1.83
C LEU A 59 2.92 -7.25 -2.86
N SER A 60 3.98 -6.51 -2.53
CA SER A 60 4.61 -5.59 -3.49
C SER A 60 5.26 -6.34 -4.65
N LYS A 61 5.87 -7.50 -4.40
CA LYS A 61 6.41 -8.39 -5.43
C LYS A 61 5.30 -9.04 -6.25
N LEU A 62 4.28 -9.56 -5.57
CA LEU A 62 3.12 -10.21 -6.21
C LEU A 62 2.39 -9.24 -7.16
N LEU A 63 2.27 -7.97 -6.76
CA LEU A 63 1.56 -6.91 -7.49
C LEU A 63 2.51 -5.89 -8.13
N GLN A 64 3.72 -6.30 -8.52
CA GLN A 64 4.71 -5.40 -9.11
C GLN A 64 4.22 -4.71 -10.41
N ASN A 65 3.48 -5.45 -11.25
CA ASN A 65 3.03 -4.99 -12.57
C ASN A 65 1.55 -4.56 -12.58
N VAL A 66 0.91 -4.51 -11.41
CA VAL A 66 -0.51 -4.16 -11.28
C VAL A 66 -0.67 -2.69 -10.92
N THR A 67 -1.53 -1.99 -11.64
CA THR A 67 -1.87 -0.58 -11.38
C THR A 67 -3.15 -0.48 -10.57
N ILE A 68 -3.06 0.08 -9.36
CA ILE A 68 -4.23 0.38 -8.52
C ILE A 68 -4.74 1.77 -8.89
N SER A 69 -5.93 1.82 -9.49
CA SER A 69 -6.59 3.08 -9.85
C SER A 69 -6.84 3.95 -8.61
N LYS A 70 -6.58 5.26 -8.71
CA LYS A 70 -6.72 6.25 -7.61
C LYS A 70 -5.84 5.96 -6.37
N GLY A 71 -4.83 5.10 -6.50
CA GLY A 71 -3.96 4.67 -5.40
C GLY A 71 -2.83 5.64 -5.04
N GLY A 72 -2.29 6.39 -6.00
CA GLY A 72 -1.11 7.24 -5.82
C GLY A 72 0.17 6.45 -5.48
N VAL A 73 1.21 7.12 -4.96
CA VAL A 73 2.51 6.51 -4.61
C VAL A 73 2.86 6.62 -3.14
N VAL A 74 3.65 5.71 -2.57
CA VAL A 74 4.14 5.85 -1.19
C VAL A 74 5.01 7.11 -1.09
N PRO A 75 4.82 7.98 -0.07
CA PRO A 75 5.64 9.17 0.09
C PRO A 75 7.11 8.78 0.34
N THR A 76 7.99 9.07 -0.62
CA THR A 76 9.43 8.81 -0.51
C THR A 76 10.19 10.03 -0.99
N VAL A 77 11.08 10.58 -0.16
CA VAL A 77 11.92 11.73 -0.51
C VAL A 77 13.36 11.27 -0.70
N SER A 78 13.92 11.47 -1.90
CA SER A 78 15.32 11.14 -2.18
C SER A 78 16.27 12.05 -1.37
N LYS A 79 17.33 11.46 -0.81
CA LYS A 79 18.33 12.16 0.04
C LYS A 79 18.97 13.38 -0.66
N ALA A 80 19.07 13.37 -1.98
CA ALA A 80 19.60 14.48 -2.77
C ALA A 80 18.71 15.73 -2.72
N VAL A 81 17.38 15.55 -2.71
CA VAL A 81 16.41 16.65 -2.70
C VAL A 81 16.27 17.23 -1.29
N ALA A 82 16.27 16.39 -0.26
CA ALA A 82 16.15 16.82 1.15
C ALA A 82 17.28 17.79 1.59
N LYS A 83 18.50 17.62 1.07
CA LYS A 83 19.66 18.47 1.44
C LYS A 83 19.56 19.91 0.89
N LYS A 84 18.89 20.12 -0.25
CA LYS A 84 18.73 21.47 -0.83
C LYS A 84 17.79 22.34 0.00
N HIS A 85 16.73 21.77 0.59
CA HIS A 85 15.74 22.52 1.39
C HIS A 85 16.26 22.99 2.76
N LYS A 86 17.27 22.32 3.34
CA LYS A 86 17.86 22.73 4.63
C LYS A 86 18.79 23.96 4.50
N LYS A 87 19.26 24.28 3.28
CA LYS A 87 20.20 25.39 3.03
C LYS A 87 19.50 26.69 2.65
N SER A 88 18.27 26.63 2.10
CA SER A 88 17.48 27.81 1.74
C SER A 88 16.69 28.43 2.91
N SER A 89 16.35 27.66 3.95
CA SER A 89 15.59 28.17 5.11
C SER A 89 16.44 28.88 6.18
N LYS A 90 17.77 28.74 6.16
CA LYS A 90 18.67 29.50 7.06
C LYS A 90 19.04 30.90 6.56
N ARG A 91 18.76 31.23 5.29
CA ARG A 91 19.16 32.52 4.69
C ARG A 91 18.07 33.60 4.78
N ALA A 92 16.86 33.25 5.20
CA ALA A 92 15.71 34.18 5.27
C ALA A 92 15.44 34.78 6.67
N LYS A 93 16.30 34.53 7.67
CA LYS A 93 16.11 35.03 9.05
C LYS A 93 17.25 35.92 9.58
N LYS A 94 18.03 36.54 8.68
CA LYS A 94 19.09 37.49 9.07
C LYS A 94 19.24 38.63 8.07
N SER A 95 18.29 39.57 8.07
CA SER A 95 18.50 40.96 7.62
C SER A 95 17.29 41.83 7.96
N THR A 96 17.23 42.30 9.20
CA THR A 96 16.68 43.62 9.52
C THR A 96 17.72 44.32 10.39
N PRO A 97 18.52 45.25 9.85
CA PRO A 97 19.28 46.18 10.67
C PRO A 97 18.28 47.17 11.27
N SER A 98 18.25 47.25 12.61
CA SER A 98 17.61 48.34 13.33
C SER A 98 18.43 49.60 13.04
N ALA A 99 17.83 50.57 12.36
CA ALA A 99 18.23 51.97 12.37
C ALA A 99 17.17 52.73 13.16
#